data_AF-A0A6J1DJ34-F1
#
_entry.id   AF-A0A6J1DJ34-F1
#
_cell.length_a   1.000
_cell.length_b   1.000
_cell.length_c   1.000
_cell.angle_alpha   90.00
_cell.angle_beta   90.00
_cell.angle_gamma   90.00
#
_symmetry.space_group_name_H-M   'P 1'
#
loop_
_entity.id
_entity.type
_entity.pdbx_description
1 polymer ?
#
loop_
_entity_poly.entity_id
_entity_poly.type
_entity_poly.pdbx_seq_one_letter_code
_entity_poly.pdbx_strand_id
1 'polypeptide(L)'
;MDYSLAALKVLCAQLTGARPTPSQHAATLGGILFQRAWLQGILVSVDKHNARLVLDDGTGTVELSLSRDFRLRPWNLGMYVMVVGAFVIRPNEPPIIGCFVASAFNIPCAGD
;
A
#
# COMPACT_ATOMS: atom_id res chain seq x y z
N MET A 1 -6.14 -9.33 13.10
CA MET A 1 -6.60 -8.06 12.52
C MET A 1 -8.10 -7.98 12.70
N ASP A 2 -8.60 -6.83 13.16
CA ASP A 2 -10.01 -6.55 13.35
C ASP A 2 -10.62 -6.05 12.04
N TYR A 3 -11.49 -6.86 11.44
CA TYR A 3 -12.15 -6.56 10.18
C TYR A 3 -13.38 -5.67 10.31
N SER A 4 -13.81 -5.37 11.55
CA SER A 4 -14.83 -4.34 11.80
C SER A 4 -14.30 -2.93 11.53
N LEU A 5 -12.98 -2.74 11.61
CA LEU A 5 -12.33 -1.49 11.25
C LEU A 5 -12.21 -1.37 9.72
N ALA A 6 -12.63 -0.21 9.21
CA ALA A 6 -12.59 0.09 7.78
C ALA A 6 -11.15 0.08 7.24
N ALA A 7 -11.01 -0.31 5.98
CA ALA A 7 -9.80 -0.01 5.22
C ALA A 7 -9.82 1.46 4.84
N LEU A 8 -9.01 2.28 5.51
CA LEU A 8 -9.03 3.72 5.34
C LEU A 8 -8.40 4.09 3.99
N LYS A 9 -9.15 4.78 3.13
CA LYS A 9 -8.62 5.33 1.89
C LYS A 9 -7.73 6.52 2.20
N VAL A 10 -6.47 6.46 1.80
CA VAL A 10 -5.44 7.44 2.15
C VAL A 10 -4.49 7.67 0.98
N LEU A 11 -3.83 8.82 1.02
CA LEU A 11 -2.68 9.16 0.18
C LEU A 11 -1.36 8.85 0.92
N CYS A 12 -0.28 8.58 0.20
CA CYS A 12 1.05 8.30 0.75
C CYS A 12 1.52 9.44 1.66
N ALA A 13 1.31 10.69 1.26
CA ALA A 13 1.66 11.85 2.10
C ALA A 13 0.94 11.83 3.46
N GLN A 14 -0.30 11.33 3.52
CA GLN A 14 -1.06 11.26 4.77
C GLN A 14 -0.55 10.17 5.71
N LEU A 15 0.08 9.10 5.18
CA LEU A 15 0.66 8.04 6.00
C LEU A 15 1.76 8.55 6.94
N THR A 16 2.44 9.65 6.58
CA THR A 16 3.46 10.29 7.43
C THR A 16 2.89 10.87 8.72
N GLY A 17 1.60 11.24 8.72
CA GLY A 17 0.88 11.73 9.88
C GLY A 17 0.26 10.63 10.75
N ALA A 18 0.35 9.36 10.33
CA ALA A 18 -0.25 8.26 11.07
C ALA A 18 0.57 7.94 12.33
N ARG A 19 -0.12 7.77 13.47
CA ARG A 19 0.51 7.47 14.76
C ARG A 19 0.19 6.04 15.18
N PRO A 20 1.20 5.25 15.61
CA PRO A 20 0.93 3.92 16.13
C PRO A 20 0.08 4.01 17.39
N THR A 21 -0.76 3.00 17.62
CA THR A 21 -1.45 2.82 18.89
C THR A 21 -0.67 1.85 19.78
N PRO A 22 -0.94 1.83 21.10
CA PRO A 22 -0.38 0.81 21.99
C PRO A 22 -0.79 -0.62 21.59
N SER A 23 -1.90 -0.77 20.86
CA SER A 23 -2.27 -2.06 20.25
C SER A 23 -1.36 -2.33 19.04
N GLN A 24 -0.72 -3.50 19.01
CA GLN A 24 0.37 -3.84 18.08
C GLN A 24 0.00 -3.85 16.57
N HIS A 25 -1.23 -3.52 16.19
CA HIS A 25 -1.68 -3.62 14.81
C HIS A 25 -2.63 -2.50 14.35
N ALA A 26 -2.69 -1.38 15.07
CA ALA A 26 -3.52 -0.25 14.67
C ALA A 26 -2.76 1.08 14.73
N ALA A 27 -3.18 2.00 13.89
CA ALA A 27 -2.72 3.37 13.84
C ALA A 27 -3.89 4.34 13.88
N THR A 28 -3.60 5.60 14.20
CA THR A 28 -4.56 6.69 14.15
C THR A 28 -4.11 7.75 13.14
N LEU A 29 -5.04 8.25 12.35
CA LEU A 29 -4.82 9.37 11.44
C LEU A 29 -5.99 10.33 11.55
N GLY A 30 -5.75 11.56 11.99
CA GLY A 30 -6.82 12.54 12.19
C GLY A 30 -7.92 12.08 13.17
N GLY A 31 -7.57 11.28 14.18
CA GLY A 31 -8.52 10.71 15.14
C GLY A 31 -9.23 9.43 14.68
N ILE A 32 -9.00 8.97 13.45
CA ILE A 32 -9.59 7.73 12.92
C ILE A 32 -8.67 6.56 13.25
N LEU A 33 -9.19 5.55 13.94
CA LEU A 33 -8.50 4.28 14.19
C LEU A 33 -8.60 3.37 12.96
N PHE A 34 -7.47 2.87 12.47
CA PHE A 34 -7.44 1.95 11.34
C PHE A 34 -6.30 0.94 11.47
N GLN A 35 -6.47 -0.21 10.80
CA GLN A 35 -5.45 -1.27 10.70
C GLN A 35 -5.08 -1.56 9.25
N ARG A 36 -5.96 -1.19 8.32
CA ARG A 36 -5.83 -1.43 6.89
C ARG A 36 -5.89 -0.10 6.15
N ALA A 37 -5.04 0.04 5.15
CA ALA A 37 -5.05 1.18 4.25
C ALA A 37 -5.51 0.73 2.85
N TRP A 38 -6.22 1.63 2.17
CA TRP A 38 -6.56 1.52 0.77
C TRP A 38 -5.83 2.64 0.00
N LEU A 39 -4.92 2.26 -0.89
CA LEU A 39 -4.15 3.17 -1.74
C LEU A 39 -4.38 2.85 -3.23
N GLN A 40 -4.14 3.84 -4.09
CA GLN A 40 -4.17 3.71 -5.54
C GLN A 40 -3.03 4.54 -6.14
N GLY A 41 -2.32 4.01 -7.13
CA GLY A 41 -1.18 4.71 -7.73
C GLY A 41 -0.51 3.90 -8.84
N ILE A 42 0.65 4.37 -9.29
CA ILE A 42 1.46 3.73 -10.34
C ILE A 42 2.62 2.95 -9.71
N LEU A 43 2.92 1.76 -10.23
CA LEU A 43 4.12 1.03 -9.85
C LEU A 43 5.37 1.69 -10.44
N VAL A 44 6.23 2.22 -9.57
CA VAL A 44 7.50 2.88 -9.94
C VAL A 44 8.73 2.01 -9.62
N SER A 45 8.56 0.92 -8.87
CA SER A 45 9.57 -0.12 -8.69
C SER A 45 8.94 -1.50 -8.53
N VAL A 46 9.58 -2.53 -9.08
CA VAL A 46 9.15 -3.94 -9.01
C VAL A 46 10.37 -4.82 -8.72
N ASP A 47 10.47 -5.33 -7.49
CA ASP A 47 11.44 -6.36 -7.10
C ASP A 47 10.75 -7.72 -7.00
N LYS A 48 10.91 -8.52 -8.06
CA LYS A 48 10.31 -9.86 -8.18
C LYS A 48 10.93 -10.87 -7.21
N HIS A 49 12.20 -10.69 -6.83
CA HIS A 49 12.91 -11.64 -5.97
C HIS A 49 12.46 -11.49 -4.51
N ASN A 50 12.33 -10.25 -4.05
CA ASN A 50 11.93 -9.97 -2.67
C ASN A 50 10.42 -9.75 -2.50
N ALA A 51 9.64 -9.87 -3.59
CA ALA A 51 8.19 -9.64 -3.59
C ALA A 51 7.81 -8.25 -3.04
N ARG A 52 8.61 -7.24 -3.41
CA ARG A 52 8.44 -5.84 -3.00
C ARG A 52 8.10 -5.01 -4.21
N LEU A 53 7.09 -4.16 -4.09
CA LEU A 53 6.75 -3.16 -5.09
C LEU A 53 6.82 -1.77 -4.45
N VAL A 54 7.02 -0.73 -5.25
CA VAL A 54 6.86 0.66 -4.80
C VAL A 54 5.74 1.29 -5.61
N LEU A 55 4.76 1.83 -4.89
CA LEU A 55 3.60 2.52 -5.43
C LEU A 55 3.78 4.03 -5.24
N ASP A 56 3.56 4.81 -6.29
CA ASP A 56 3.51 6.28 -6.26
C ASP A 56 2.07 6.74 -6.56
N ASP A 57 1.47 7.53 -5.67
CA ASP A 57 0.12 8.07 -5.83
C ASP A 57 0.08 9.56 -6.23
N GLY A 58 1.23 10.13 -6.58
CA GLY A 58 1.41 11.55 -6.89
C GLY A 58 1.65 12.45 -5.66
N THR A 59 1.54 11.90 -4.44
CA THR A 59 1.85 12.63 -3.20
C THR A 59 3.08 12.08 -2.47
N GLY A 60 3.55 10.92 -2.89
CA GLY A 60 4.71 10.23 -2.33
C GLY A 60 4.67 8.76 -2.70
N THR A 61 5.63 8.01 -2.16
CA THR A 61 5.79 6.59 -2.45
C THR A 61 5.60 5.73 -1.21
N VAL A 62 5.08 4.51 -1.39
CA VAL A 62 4.97 3.51 -0.32
C VAL A 62 5.41 2.13 -0.82
N GLU A 63 6.14 1.40 0.03
CA GLU A 63 6.52 0.01 -0.25
C GLU A 63 5.33 -0.93 0.03
N LEU A 64 5.06 -1.79 -0.94
CA LEU A 64 4.08 -2.87 -0.87
C LEU A 64 4.81 -4.18 -0.65
N SER A 65 4.43 -4.92 0.39
CA SER A 65 4.90 -6.27 0.66
C SER A 65 3.85 -7.28 0.23
N LEU A 66 4.16 -8.08 -0.79
CA LEU A 66 3.20 -8.99 -1.40
C LEU A 66 3.09 -10.32 -0.63
N SER A 67 1.84 -10.70 -0.30
CA SER A 67 1.53 -12.07 0.11
C SER A 67 1.79 -13.05 -1.05
N ARG A 68 1.92 -14.35 -0.74
CA ARG A 68 2.30 -15.39 -1.71
C ARG A 68 1.40 -15.38 -2.96
N ASP A 69 0.11 -15.14 -2.78
CA ASP A 69 -0.89 -15.19 -3.86
C ASP A 69 -0.69 -14.09 -4.91
N PHE A 70 -0.03 -12.99 -4.56
CA PHE A 70 0.26 -11.89 -5.48
C PHE A 70 1.64 -11.98 -6.12
N ARG A 71 2.55 -12.83 -5.62
CA ARG A 71 3.94 -12.90 -6.13
C ARG A 71 4.05 -13.41 -7.56
N LEU A 72 3.12 -14.28 -7.97
CA LEU A 72 3.11 -14.87 -9.30
C LEU A 72 2.41 -13.98 -10.34
N ARG A 73 1.78 -12.88 -9.92
CA ARG A 73 1.16 -11.95 -10.86
C ARG A 73 2.22 -11.18 -11.65
N PRO A 74 1.96 -10.86 -12.94
CA PRO A 74 2.93 -10.18 -13.79
C PRO A 74 2.97 -8.68 -13.49
N TRP A 75 3.42 -8.28 -12.29
CA TRP A 75 3.59 -6.87 -11.95
C TRP A 75 4.65 -6.23 -12.85
N ASN A 76 4.28 -5.13 -13.49
CA ASN A 76 5.16 -4.36 -14.37
C ASN A 76 5.15 -2.89 -13.93
N LEU A 77 6.27 -2.21 -14.20
CA LEU A 77 6.37 -0.76 -14.05
C LEU A 77 5.29 -0.07 -14.88
N GLY A 78 4.76 1.04 -14.36
CA GLY A 78 3.71 1.82 -15.03
C GLY A 78 2.29 1.29 -14.84
N MET A 79 2.09 0.12 -14.25
CA MET A 79 0.75 -0.39 -13.93
C MET A 79 0.07 0.50 -12.90
N TYR A 80 -1.20 0.84 -13.13
CA TYR A 80 -2.04 1.48 -12.13
C TYR A 80 -2.62 0.43 -11.20
N VAL A 81 -2.28 0.51 -9.92
CA VAL A 81 -2.59 -0.50 -8.94
C VAL A 81 -3.48 0.09 -7.86
N MET A 82 -4.55 -0.63 -7.54
CA MET A 82 -5.32 -0.43 -6.32
C MET A 82 -4.94 -1.53 -5.33
N VAL A 83 -4.62 -1.13 -4.09
CA VAL A 83 -4.21 -2.04 -3.02
C VAL A 83 -5.01 -1.78 -1.76
N VAL A 84 -5.43 -2.87 -1.11
CA VAL A 84 -5.90 -2.89 0.27
C VAL A 84 -5.00 -3.82 1.07
N GLY A 85 -4.45 -3.33 2.18
CA GLY A 85 -3.49 -4.10 2.96
C GLY A 85 -3.30 -3.60 4.38
N ALA A 86 -2.58 -4.39 5.17
CA ALA A 86 -2.16 -4.07 6.53
C ALA A 86 -1.27 -2.82 6.52
N PHE A 87 -1.58 -1.81 7.32
CA PHE A 87 -0.64 -0.72 7.55
C PHE A 87 0.36 -1.14 8.64
N VAL A 88 1.65 -1.20 8.31
CA VAL A 88 2.70 -1.65 9.21
C VAL A 88 3.70 -0.52 9.41
N ILE A 89 3.77 -0.01 10.64
CA ILE A 89 4.79 0.95 11.06
C ILE A 89 6.02 0.17 11.50
N ARG A 90 7.19 0.57 11.03
CA ARG A 90 8.48 -0.02 11.40
C ARG A 90 9.31 1.05 12.11
N PRO A 91 9.97 0.72 13.25
CA PRO A 91 10.85 1.68 13.92
C PRO A 91 11.96 2.16 12.98
N ASN A 92 12.14 3.46 12.86
CA ASN A 92 13.19 4.11 12.04
C ASN A 92 13.16 3.79 10.54
N GLU A 93 12.06 3.24 10.02
CA GLU A 93 11.89 2.90 8.61
C GLU A 93 10.55 3.44 8.08
N PRO A 94 10.44 3.74 6.78
CA PRO A 94 9.16 4.07 6.16
C PRO A 94 8.12 2.97 6.38
N PRO A 95 6.84 3.33 6.57
CA PRO A 95 5.77 2.34 6.73
C PRO A 95 5.58 1.53 5.44
N ILE A 96 5.00 0.35 5.59
CA ILE A 96 4.66 -0.53 4.45
C ILE A 96 3.21 -0.97 4.48
N ILE A 97 2.76 -1.39 3.31
CA ILE A 97 1.47 -2.04 3.14
C ILE A 97 1.67 -3.53 2.89
N GLY A 98 1.22 -4.36 3.83
CA GLY A 98 1.13 -5.81 3.63
C GLY A 98 -0.11 -6.15 2.82
N CYS A 99 0.03 -6.49 1.54
CA CYS A 99 -1.10 -6.59 0.60
C CYS A 99 -2.02 -7.79 0.90
N PHE A 100 -3.33 -7.53 1.00
CA PHE A 100 -4.38 -8.56 1.03
C PHE A 100 -5.18 -8.63 -0.26
N VAL A 101 -5.36 -7.48 -0.91
CA VAL A 101 -6.02 -7.36 -2.21
C VAL A 101 -5.19 -6.39 -3.04
N ALA A 102 -4.80 -6.81 -4.23
CA ALA A 102 -4.14 -5.94 -5.20
C ALA A 102 -4.71 -6.21 -6.60
N SER A 103 -5.15 -5.14 -7.26
CA SER A 103 -5.63 -5.17 -8.65
C SER A 103 -4.80 -4.23 -9.49
N ALA A 104 -4.33 -4.71 -10.65
CA ALA A 104 -3.62 -3.90 -11.62
C ALA A 104 -4.54 -3.62 -12.82
N PHE A 105 -4.45 -2.40 -13.33
CA PHE A 105 -5.00 -2.00 -14.61
C PHE A 105 -3.82 -1.56 -15.49
N ASN A 106 -3.75 -2.14 -16.68
CA ASN A 106 -2.88 -1.59 -17.71
C ASN A 106 -3.57 -0.31 -18.22
N ILE A 107 -2.90 0.82 -18.09
CA ILE A 107 -3.31 2.05 -18.77
C ILE A 107 -2.63 1.98 -20.14
N PRO A 108 -3.32 1.61 -21.23
CA PRO A 108 -2.73 1.69 -22.55
C PRO A 108 -2.39 3.16 -22.80
N CYS A 109 -1.15 3.44 -23.24
CA CYS A 109 -0.85 4.74 -23.80
C CYS A 109 -1.84 4.96 -24.95
N ALA A 110 -2.60 6.05 -24.92
CA ALA A 110 -3.28 6.51 -26.12
C ALA A 110 -2.17 6.76 -27.15
N GLY A 111 -2.14 5.95 -28.20
CA GLY A 111 -1.17 6.13 -29.27
C GLY A 111 -1.42 7.46 -29.98
N ASP A 112 -0.34 8.17 -30.29
CA ASP A 112 -0.33 9.29 -31.24
C ASP A 112 -0.64 8.80 -32.67
#